data_AF-A0A3D0RYW8-F1
#
_entry.id   AF-A0A3D0RYW8-F1
#
_cell.length_a   1.000
_cell.length_b   1.000
_cell.length_c   1.000
_cell.angle_alpha   90.00
_cell.angle_beta   90.00
_cell.angle_gamma   90.00
#
_symmetry.space_group_name_H-M   'P 1'
#
loop_
_entity.id
_entity.type
_entity.pdbx_description
1 polymer ?
#
loop_
_entity_poly.entity_id
_entity_poly.type
_entity_poly.pdbx_seq_one_letter_code
_entity_poly.pdbx_strand_id
1 'polypeptide(L)'
;MPITRRELIEAFGSACDVGSAGVFVGAGLSSAAGLPGWEKLLEVPRAASDIPLMKDDLPLMAEYILLEPMYSRARLEQHILDETLAAGVDATDSHRSLARLGVDQVWTTNYDPFIERADPTALVISNDDDG
;
A
#
# COMPACT_ATOMS: atom_id res chain seq x y z
N MET A 1 -26.96 4.48 5.64
CA MET A 1 -27.37 3.17 5.12
C MET A 1 -26.21 2.61 4.31
N PRO A 2 -25.86 1.32 4.44
CA PRO A 2 -24.92 0.69 3.53
C PRO A 2 -25.52 0.67 2.11
N ILE A 3 -24.71 0.96 1.10
CA ILE A 3 -25.07 0.80 -0.31
C ILE A 3 -25.02 -0.68 -0.68
N THR A 4 -25.89 -1.12 -1.58
CA THR A 4 -25.82 -2.49 -2.12
C THR A 4 -24.68 -2.62 -3.12
N ARG A 5 -24.23 -3.86 -3.36
CA ARG A 5 -23.23 -4.16 -4.39
C ARG A 5 -23.64 -3.61 -5.77
N ARG A 6 -24.91 -3.72 -6.13
CA ARG A 6 -25.42 -3.26 -7.43
C ARG A 6 -25.35 -1.73 -7.53
N GLU A 7 -25.81 -1.02 -6.50
CA GLU A 7 -25.75 0.44 -6.45
C GLU A 7 -24.31 0.94 -6.48
N LEU A 8 -23.38 0.27 -5.80
CA LEU A 8 -21.95 0.60 -5.88
C LEU A 8 -21.42 0.46 -7.31
N ILE A 9 -21.72 -0.66 -7.99
CA ILE A 9 -21.26 -0.90 -9.37
C ILE A 9 -21.83 0.17 -10.31
N GLU A 10 -23.12 0.49 -10.20
CA GLU A 10 -23.79 1.48 -11.05
C GLU A 10 -23.22 2.90 -10.82
N ALA A 11 -23.10 3.32 -9.56
CA ALA A 11 -22.60 4.64 -9.21
C ALA A 11 -21.10 4.79 -9.54
N PHE A 12 -20.29 3.79 -9.18
CA PHE A 12 -18.85 3.83 -9.42
C PHE A 12 -18.53 3.70 -10.91
N GLY A 13 -19.24 2.85 -11.65
CA GLY A 13 -19.13 2.76 -13.11
C GLY A 13 -19.44 4.09 -13.79
N SER A 14 -20.54 4.74 -13.41
CA SER A 14 -20.90 6.06 -13.92
C SER A 14 -19.81 7.11 -13.63
N ALA A 15 -19.18 7.03 -12.45
CA ALA A 15 -18.08 7.92 -12.08
C ALA A 15 -16.81 7.66 -12.90
N CYS A 16 -16.51 6.41 -13.26
CA CYS A 16 -15.42 6.05 -14.16
C CYS A 16 -15.66 6.61 -15.57
N ASP A 17 -16.87 6.44 -16.11
CA ASP A 17 -17.23 6.90 -17.46
C ASP A 17 -17.04 8.41 -17.66
N VAL A 18 -17.23 9.21 -16.60
CA VAL A 18 -17.07 10.67 -16.64
C VAL A 18 -15.73 11.17 -16.10
N GLY A 19 -14.80 10.27 -15.77
CA GLY A 19 -13.45 10.63 -15.29
C GLY A 19 -13.43 11.29 -13.90
N SER A 20 -14.35 10.90 -13.03
CA SER A 20 -14.47 11.45 -11.65
C SER A 20 -14.24 10.40 -10.56
N ALA A 21 -13.93 9.16 -10.95
CA ALA A 21 -13.64 8.08 -10.02
C ALA A 21 -12.18 8.14 -9.54
N GLY A 22 -12.00 7.90 -8.25
CA GLY A 22 -10.70 7.65 -7.63
C GLY A 22 -10.77 6.43 -6.73
N VAL A 23 -9.65 5.71 -6.61
CA VAL A 23 -9.53 4.53 -5.76
C VAL A 23 -8.37 4.73 -4.78
N PHE A 24 -8.61 4.44 -3.50
CA PHE A 24 -7.56 4.30 -2.52
C PHE A 24 -7.38 2.81 -2.17
N VAL A 25 -6.17 2.29 -2.31
CA VAL A 25 -5.81 0.89 -2.03
C VAL A 25 -4.70 0.84 -0.98
N GLY A 26 -4.72 -0.21 -0.17
CA GLY A 26 -3.68 -0.47 0.83
C GLY A 26 -3.10 -1.88 0.68
N ALA A 27 -2.33 -2.32 1.68
CA ALA A 27 -1.56 -3.57 1.63
C ALA A 27 -2.42 -4.82 1.39
N GLY A 28 -3.73 -4.75 1.66
CA GLY A 28 -4.69 -5.80 1.32
C GLY A 28 -4.71 -6.14 -0.18
N LEU A 29 -4.46 -5.18 -1.07
CA LEU A 29 -4.38 -5.42 -2.52
C LEU A 29 -3.20 -6.34 -2.88
N SER A 30 -2.08 -6.15 -2.18
CA SER A 30 -0.82 -6.87 -2.39
C SER A 30 -0.69 -8.14 -1.54
N SER A 31 -1.62 -8.38 -0.61
CA SER A 31 -1.59 -9.56 0.28
C SER A 31 -1.56 -10.89 -0.47
N ALA A 32 -2.31 -11.00 -1.57
CA ALA A 32 -2.34 -12.19 -2.43
C ALA A 32 -1.04 -12.39 -3.24
N ALA A 33 -0.18 -11.38 -3.32
CA ALA A 33 1.16 -11.51 -3.89
C ALA A 33 2.13 -12.24 -2.93
N GLY A 34 1.73 -12.47 -1.67
CA GLY A 34 2.60 -13.04 -0.65
C GLY A 34 3.47 -12.00 0.05
N LEU A 35 3.21 -10.70 -0.15
CA LEU A 35 3.87 -9.65 0.60
C LEU A 35 3.46 -9.65 2.08
N PRO A 36 4.39 -9.34 2.99
CA PRO A 36 4.05 -9.16 4.40
C PRO A 36 3.10 -7.97 4.59
N GLY A 37 2.15 -8.12 5.52
CA GLY A 37 1.36 -6.99 6.00
C GLY A 37 2.17 -6.08 6.95
N TRP A 38 1.61 -4.91 7.28
CA TRP A 38 2.24 -3.91 8.16
C TRP A 38 2.70 -4.45 9.52
N GLU A 39 1.92 -5.33 10.17
CA GLU A 39 2.33 -5.95 11.45
C GLU A 39 3.64 -6.75 11.28
N LYS A 40 3.80 -7.45 10.16
CA LYS A 40 4.97 -8.27 9.87
C LYS A 40 6.18 -7.42 9.46
N LEU A 41 5.96 -6.38 8.64
CA LEU A 41 6.99 -5.42 8.22
C LEU A 41 7.63 -4.68 9.41
N LEU A 42 6.85 -4.39 10.45
CA LEU A 42 7.37 -3.68 11.62
C LEU A 42 7.96 -4.61 12.69
N GLU A 43 7.86 -5.93 12.55
CA GLU A 43 8.29 -6.89 13.57
C GLU A 43 9.81 -6.81 13.84
N VAL A 44 10.62 -6.76 12.78
CA VAL A 44 12.09 -6.66 12.86
C VAL A 44 12.54 -5.29 13.41
N PRO A 45 12.08 -4.15 12.85
CA PRO A 45 12.35 -2.83 13.43
C PRO A 45 11.97 -2.72 14.91
N ARG A 46 10.77 -3.18 15.26
CA ARG A 46 10.25 -3.17 16.63
C ARG A 46 11.16 -3.96 17.57
N ALA A 47 11.53 -5.19 17.18
CA ALA A 47 12.39 -6.05 17.99
C ALA A 47 13.80 -5.47 18.15
N ALA A 48 14.34 -4.81 17.11
CA ALA A 48 15.64 -4.14 17.18
C ALA A 48 15.65 -2.91 18.10
N SER A 49 14.50 -2.26 18.29
CA SER A 49 14.31 -1.10 19.16
C SER A 49 13.71 -1.43 20.53
N ASP A 50 13.51 -2.70 20.88
CA ASP A 50 12.89 -3.17 22.13
C ASP A 50 11.50 -2.56 22.42
N ILE A 51 10.73 -2.32 21.36
CA ILE A 51 9.39 -1.72 21.46
C ILE A 51 8.34 -2.83 21.70
N PRO A 52 7.37 -2.64 22.60
CA PRO A 52 6.29 -3.62 22.77
C PRO A 52 5.42 -3.70 21.51
N LEU A 53 4.86 -4.88 21.24
CA LEU A 53 3.96 -5.06 20.12
C LEU A 53 2.64 -4.31 20.36
N MET A 54 2.32 -3.34 19.50
CA MET A 54 1.07 -2.56 19.53
C MET A 54 0.18 -2.96 18.36
N LYS A 55 -0.45 -4.15 18.44
CA LYS A 55 -1.28 -4.69 17.34
C LYS A 55 -2.43 -3.78 16.94
N ASP A 56 -2.95 -3.02 17.89
CA ASP A 56 -4.10 -2.14 17.71
C ASP A 56 -3.70 -0.76 17.13
N ASP A 57 -2.41 -0.43 17.12
CA ASP A 57 -1.90 0.87 16.64
C ASP A 57 -0.48 0.75 16.05
N LEU A 58 -0.42 0.21 14.83
CA LEU A 58 0.82 0.09 14.06
C LEU A 58 1.47 1.46 13.72
N PRO A 59 0.70 2.53 13.40
CA PRO A 59 1.27 3.86 13.22
C PRO A 59 2.02 4.36 14.46
N LEU A 60 1.44 4.24 15.65
CA LEU A 60 2.10 4.62 16.90
C LEU A 60 3.37 3.79 17.14
N MET A 61 3.33 2.49 16.86
CA MET A 61 4.51 1.64 16.95
C MET A 61 5.63 2.10 16.01
N ALA A 62 5.30 2.48 14.77
CA ALA A 62 6.26 3.03 13.81
C ALA A 62 6.86 4.36 14.29
N GLU A 63 6.04 5.23 14.90
CA GLU A 63 6.52 6.48 15.50
C GLU A 63 7.53 6.20 16.62
N TYR A 64 7.23 5.27 17.53
CA TYR A 64 8.19 4.87 18.56
C TYR A 64 9.48 4.31 17.97
N ILE A 65 9.41 3.50 16.90
CA ILE A 65 10.60 2.97 16.22
C ILE A 65 11.50 4.11 15.76
N LEU A 66 10.92 5.19 15.22
CA LEU A 66 11.65 6.34 14.67
C LEU A 66 12.20 7.30 15.74
N LEU A 67 11.60 7.32 16.93
CA LEU A 67 12.12 8.09 18.06
C LEU A 67 13.35 7.44 18.69
N GLU A 68 13.52 6.13 18.55
CA GLU A 68 14.65 5.39 19.09
C GLU A 68 15.92 5.54 18.22
N PRO A 69 17.11 5.76 18.82
CA PRO A 69 18.35 5.97 18.07
C PRO A 69 18.85 4.74 17.31
N MET A 70 18.30 3.54 17.60
CA MET A 70 18.70 2.28 16.99
C MET A 70 18.14 2.07 15.57
N TYR A 71 17.09 2.81 15.19
CA TYR A 71 16.38 2.57 13.94
C TYR A 71 16.01 3.88 13.24
N SER A 72 16.88 4.34 12.34
CA SER A 72 16.63 5.56 11.58
C SER A 72 15.49 5.39 10.58
N ARG A 73 14.86 6.51 10.20
CA ARG A 73 13.88 6.59 9.11
C ARG A 73 14.36 5.89 7.84
N ALA A 74 15.56 6.22 7.37
CA ALA A 74 16.15 5.63 6.17
C ALA A 74 16.33 4.11 6.29
N ARG A 75 16.67 3.60 7.48
CA ARG A 75 16.78 2.16 7.72
C ARG A 75 15.41 1.47 7.70
N LEU A 76 14.37 2.12 8.20
CA LEU A 76 12.99 1.62 8.14
C LEU A 76 12.46 1.58 6.72
N GLU A 77 12.63 2.66 5.97
CA GLU A 77 12.24 2.72 4.57
C GLU A 77 12.97 1.66 3.74
N GLN A 78 14.29 1.54 3.90
CA GLN A 78 15.05 0.49 3.20
C GLN A 78 14.60 -0.91 3.58
N HIS A 79 14.34 -1.18 4.87
CA HIS A 79 13.82 -2.47 5.31
C HIS A 79 12.48 -2.80 4.66
N ILE A 80 11.55 -1.84 4.63
CA ILE A 80 10.25 -2.01 3.99
C ILE A 80 10.44 -2.30 2.50
N LEU A 81 11.28 -1.53 1.81
CA LEU A 81 11.59 -1.74 0.39
C LEU A 81 12.20 -3.13 0.13
N ASP A 82 13.13 -3.59 0.97
CA ASP A 82 13.75 -4.90 0.80
C ASP A 82 12.73 -6.04 0.92
N GLU A 83 11.77 -5.92 1.84
CA GLU A 83 10.70 -6.89 2.05
C GLU A 83 9.60 -6.82 0.96
N THR A 84 9.31 -5.63 0.42
CA THR A 84 8.25 -5.44 -0.60
C THR A 84 8.75 -5.62 -2.04
N LEU A 85 10.04 -5.43 -2.30
CA LEU A 85 10.69 -5.62 -3.60
C LEU A 85 11.41 -6.97 -3.72
N ALA A 86 11.22 -7.87 -2.75
CA ALA A 86 11.81 -9.19 -2.74
C ALA A 86 11.59 -9.93 -4.08
N ALA A 87 12.65 -10.55 -4.58
CA ALA A 87 12.64 -11.21 -5.89
C ALA A 87 11.58 -12.32 -5.96
N GLY A 88 10.84 -12.37 -7.07
CA GLY A 88 9.84 -13.41 -7.35
C GLY A 88 8.40 -13.04 -7.03
N VAL A 89 8.14 -11.81 -6.57
CA VAL A 89 6.79 -11.29 -6.36
C VAL A 89 6.37 -10.37 -7.52
N ASP A 90 5.14 -10.56 -8.00
CA ASP A 90 4.59 -9.83 -9.14
C ASP A 90 3.12 -9.43 -8.92
N ALA A 91 2.62 -8.56 -9.79
CA ALA A 91 1.27 -8.06 -9.74
C ALA A 91 0.22 -9.19 -9.74
N THR A 92 -0.74 -9.10 -8.81
CA THR A 92 -1.86 -10.05 -8.70
C THR A 92 -2.97 -9.75 -9.73
N ASP A 93 -3.95 -10.65 -9.85
CA ASP A 93 -5.14 -10.41 -10.67
C ASP A 93 -5.94 -9.19 -10.20
N SER A 94 -5.87 -8.83 -8.92
CA SER A 94 -6.51 -7.63 -8.39
C SER A 94 -5.88 -6.37 -8.95
N HIS A 95 -4.55 -6.30 -9.07
CA HIS A 95 -3.86 -5.18 -9.71
C HIS A 95 -4.23 -5.07 -11.19
N ARG A 96 -4.24 -6.21 -11.92
CA ARG A 96 -4.67 -6.25 -13.32
C ARG A 96 -6.13 -5.83 -13.50
N SER A 97 -6.99 -6.17 -12.55
CA SER A 97 -8.40 -5.77 -12.57
C SER A 97 -8.56 -4.27 -12.30
N LEU A 98 -7.77 -3.71 -11.38
CA LEU A 98 -7.71 -2.28 -11.11
C LEU A 98 -7.24 -1.50 -12.34
N ALA A 99 -6.16 -1.94 -12.99
CA ALA A 99 -5.65 -1.35 -14.24
C ALA A 99 -6.73 -1.34 -15.35
N ARG A 100 -7.50 -2.43 -15.47
CA ARG A 100 -8.60 -2.54 -16.46
C ARG A 100 -9.83 -1.70 -16.13
N LEU A 101 -9.96 -1.23 -14.89
CA LEU A 101 -11.09 -0.40 -14.48
C LEU A 101 -11.02 0.99 -15.12
N GLY A 102 -9.82 1.44 -15.52
CA GLY A 102 -9.63 2.72 -16.20
C GLY A 102 -9.95 3.92 -15.33
N VAL A 103 -9.64 3.83 -14.02
CA VAL A 103 -9.78 4.96 -13.10
C VAL A 103 -8.63 5.94 -13.30
N ASP A 104 -8.94 7.23 -13.32
CA ASP A 104 -7.93 8.27 -13.57
C ASP A 104 -6.98 8.49 -12.38
N GLN A 105 -7.40 8.10 -11.17
CA GLN A 105 -6.67 8.37 -9.94
C GLN A 105 -6.65 7.14 -9.03
N VAL A 106 -5.44 6.66 -8.75
CA VAL A 106 -5.18 5.63 -7.74
C VAL A 106 -4.24 6.19 -6.69
N TRP A 107 -4.65 6.06 -5.43
CA TRP A 107 -3.87 6.46 -4.27
C TRP A 107 -3.51 5.21 -3.48
N THR A 108 -2.27 5.12 -2.98
CA THR A 108 -1.80 3.95 -2.25
C THR A 108 -0.84 4.34 -1.14
N THR A 109 -0.81 3.55 -0.07
CA THR A 109 0.24 3.59 0.96
C THR A 109 1.24 2.45 0.79
N ASN A 110 1.13 1.66 -0.27
CA ASN A 110 2.01 0.53 -0.51
C ASN A 110 3.32 0.98 -1.16
N TYR A 111 4.41 0.32 -0.77
CA TYR A 111 5.75 0.54 -1.33
C TYR A 111 6.06 -0.39 -2.52
N ASP A 112 5.17 -1.35 -2.82
CA ASP A 112 5.34 -2.26 -3.94
C ASP A 112 4.96 -1.62 -5.29
N PRO A 113 5.62 -1.99 -6.40
CA PRO A 113 5.39 -1.38 -7.71
C PRO A 113 4.32 -2.11 -8.53
N PHE A 114 3.39 -2.83 -7.90
CA PHE A 114 2.50 -3.75 -8.62
C PHE A 114 1.40 -3.04 -9.40
N ILE A 115 1.02 -1.83 -8.99
CA ILE A 115 0.04 -1.02 -9.71
C ILE A 115 0.66 -0.58 -11.05
N GLU A 116 1.88 -0.06 -11.02
CA GLU A 116 2.64 0.40 -12.18
C GLU A 116 3.04 -0.75 -13.11
N ARG A 117 3.33 -1.93 -12.55
CA ARG A 117 3.57 -3.14 -13.36
C ARG A 117 2.30 -3.65 -14.04
N ALA A 118 1.15 -3.53 -13.38
CA ALA A 118 -0.14 -3.94 -13.95
C ALA A 118 -0.68 -2.95 -14.98
N ASP A 119 -0.36 -1.66 -14.83
CA ASP A 119 -0.68 -0.60 -15.77
C ASP A 119 0.58 0.17 -16.20
N PRO A 120 1.22 -0.21 -17.32
CA PRO A 120 2.39 0.48 -17.85
C PRO A 120 2.15 1.93 -18.27
N THR A 121 0.88 2.37 -18.34
CA THR A 121 0.52 3.76 -18.67
C THR A 121 0.34 4.62 -17.43
N ALA A 122 0.35 4.03 -16.23
CA ALA A 122 0.26 4.77 -14.99
C ALA A 122 1.45 5.72 -14.82
N LEU A 123 1.16 6.95 -14.39
CA LEU A 123 2.14 7.96 -14.05
C LEU A 123 2.12 8.16 -12.54
N VAL A 124 3.29 8.01 -11.90
CA VAL A 124 3.45 8.32 -10.48
C VAL A 124 3.58 9.84 -10.33
N ILE A 125 2.55 10.48 -9.76
CA ILE A 125 2.43 11.95 -9.69
C ILE A 125 3.07 12.52 -8.41
N SER A 126 3.11 11.73 -7.34
CA SER A 126 3.76 12.09 -6.08
C SER A 126 4.38 10.85 -5.45
N ASN A 127 5.69 10.88 -5.23
CA ASN A 127 6.30 10.17 -4.11
C ASN A 127 6.34 11.16 -2.94
N ASP A 128 6.00 10.72 -1.74
CA ASP A 128 6.31 11.47 -0.51
C ASP A 128 7.86 11.48 -0.34
N ASP A 129 8.55 12.20 -1.22
CA ASP A 129 9.98 12.52 -1.15
C ASP A 129 10.21 13.80 -0.31
N ASP A 130 9.21 14.25 0.45
CA ASP A 130 9.34 15.35 1.42
C ASP A 130 10.10 14.84 2.67
N GLY A 131 11.42 14.77 2.53
CA GLY A 131 12.40 14.45 3.58
C GLY A 131 13.63 15.36 3.53
#